data_AF-A0A925AX42-F1
#
_entry.id   AF-A0A925AX42-F1
#
_cell.length_a   1.000
_cell.length_b   1.000
_cell.length_c   1.000
_cell.angle_alpha   90.00
_cell.angle_beta   90.00
_cell.angle_gamma   90.00
#
_symmetry.space_group_name_H-M   'P 1'
#
loop_
_entity.id
_entity.type
_entity.pdbx_description
1 polymer ?
#
loop_
_entity_poly.entity_id
_entity_poly.type
_entity_poly.pdbx_seq_one_letter_code
_entity_poly.pdbx_strand_id
1 'polypeptide(L)' 'NGTIFLLLEDEWGFINIVVPSFLVEKNSEVVKFATFVVVKGRFEKDGNVLNVIGEKFKELNVRPLEHTARSFR' A
#
# COMPACT_ATOMS: atom_id res chain seq x y z
N ASN A 1 6.90 -16.32 9.21
CA ASN A 1 7.37 -15.03 9.76
C ASN A 1 8.28 -14.32 8.76
N GLY A 2 7.71 -13.83 7.66
CA GLY A 2 8.46 -13.15 6.61
C GLY A 2 8.11 -11.67 6.55
N THR A 3 9.01 -10.87 6.02
CA THR A 3 8.75 -9.48 5.63
C THR A 3 7.88 -9.47 4.38
N ILE A 4 6.89 -8.58 4.30
CA ILE A 4 6.12 -8.33 3.08
C ILE A 4 6.67 -7.07 2.41
N PHE A 5 6.77 -7.10 1.09
CA PHE A 5 7.10 -5.93 0.28
C PHE A 5 5.86 -5.59 -0.56
N LEU A 6 5.39 -4.35 -0.46
CA LEU A 6 4.31 -3.83 -1.28
C LEU A 6 4.89 -2.80 -2.25
N LEU A 7 4.39 -2.80 -3.48
CA LEU A 7 4.59 -1.69 -4.40
C LEU A 7 3.31 -0.86 -4.37
N LEU A 8 3.39 0.38 -3.88
CA LEU A 8 2.26 1.32 -3.93
C LEU A 8 2.49 2.30 -5.06
N GLU A 9 1.42 2.58 -5.81
CA GLU A 9 1.40 3.57 -6.89
C GLU A 9 0.31 4.62 -6.60
N ASP A 10 0.65 5.88 -6.85
CA ASP A 10 -0.27 7.02 -6.87
C ASP A 10 -0.07 7.83 -8.17
N GLU A 11 -0.73 8.98 -8.29
CA GLU A 11 -0.67 9.82 -9.49
C GLU A 11 0.73 10.40 -9.79
N TRP A 12 1.70 10.25 -8.88
CA TRP A 12 3.07 10.75 -9.00
C TRP A 12 4.09 9.62 -9.23
N GLY A 13 3.66 8.36 -9.17
CA GLY A 13 4.50 7.20 -9.43
C GLY A 13 4.41 6.17 -8.32
N PHE A 14 5.49 5.40 -8.14
CA PHE A 14 5.49 4.26 -7.22
C PHE A 14 6.55 4.37 -6.12
N ILE A 15 6.28 3.72 -4.99
CA ILE A 15 7.19 3.58 -3.86
C ILE A 15 7.11 2.18 -3.25
N ASN A 16 8.26 1.65 -2.83
CA ASN A 16 8.30 0.36 -2.15
C ASN A 16 7.97 0.54 -0.67
N ILE A 17 7.10 -0.31 -0.15
CA ILE A 17 6.79 -0.38 1.27
C ILE A 17 7.34 -1.69 1.82
N VAL A 18 8.20 -1.59 2.83
CA VAL A 18 8.69 -2.74 3.57
C VAL A 18 7.84 -2.90 4.83
N VAL A 19 7.14 -4.03 4.95
CA VAL A 19 6.35 -4.38 6.13
C VAL A 19 7.19 -5.33 6.99
N PRO A 20 7.74 -4.85 8.13
CA PRO A 20 8.54 -5.70 9.02
C PRO A 20 7.76 -6.96 9.43
N SER A 21 8.46 -8.10 9.51
CA SER A 21 7.84 -9.40 9.77
C SER A 21 6.98 -9.44 11.04
N PHE A 22 7.36 -8.71 12.08
CA PHE A 22 6.62 -8.59 13.34
C PHE A 22 5.33 -7.74 13.23
N LEU A 23 5.16 -6.97 12.16
CA LEU A 23 3.95 -6.21 11.87
C LEU A 23 3.02 -6.90 10.88
N VAL A 24 3.49 -7.92 10.16
CA VAL A 24 2.70 -8.60 9.12
C VAL A 24 1.45 -9.25 9.69
N GLU A 25 1.57 -10.02 10.77
CA GLU A 25 0.42 -10.75 11.33
C GLU A 25 -0.65 -9.80 11.85
N LYS A 26 -0.23 -8.78 12.61
CA LYS A 26 -1.10 -7.75 13.18
C LYS A 26 -1.85 -6.92 12.13
N ASN A 27 -1.27 -6.73 10.95
CA ASN A 27 -1.85 -5.91 9.88
C ASN A 27 -2.27 -6.74 8.67
N SER A 28 -2.37 -8.07 8.82
CA SER A 28 -2.40 -9.02 7.71
C SER A 28 -3.55 -8.78 6.73
N GLU A 29 -4.71 -8.36 7.22
CA GLU A 29 -5.85 -8.01 6.38
C GLU A 29 -5.52 -6.82 5.47
N VAL A 30 -5.06 -5.72 6.06
CA VAL A 30 -4.75 -4.49 5.34
C VAL A 30 -3.58 -4.68 4.37
N VAL A 31 -2.48 -5.28 4.81
CA VAL A 31 -1.28 -5.40 3.96
C VAL A 31 -1.41 -6.42 2.84
N LYS A 32 -2.38 -7.34 2.90
CA LYS A 32 -2.56 -8.38 1.86
C LYS A 32 -3.74 -8.12 0.94
N PHE A 33 -4.80 -7.46 1.41
CA PHE A 33 -6.07 -7.44 0.69
C PHE A 33 -6.63 -6.03 0.44
N ALA A 34 -6.19 -5.00 1.18
CA ALA A 34 -6.71 -3.66 0.97
C ALA A 34 -6.29 -3.12 -0.41
N THR A 35 -7.26 -2.57 -1.14
CA THR A 35 -7.02 -1.98 -2.47
C THR A 35 -6.29 -0.64 -2.36
N PHE A 36 -6.70 0.18 -1.39
CA PHE A 36 -6.06 1.45 -1.09
C PHE A 36 -5.57 1.45 0.34
N VAL A 37 -4.33 1.88 0.54
CA VAL A 37 -3.67 1.82 1.84
C VAL A 37 -2.97 3.13 2.15
N VAL A 38 -3.17 3.61 3.37
CA VAL A 38 -2.36 4.66 3.98
C VAL A 38 -1.25 3.99 4.78
N VAL A 39 -0.01 4.32 4.43
CA VAL A 39 1.18 3.87 5.16
C VAL A 39 1.81 5.05 5.87
N LYS A 40 2.12 4.87 7.16
CA LYS A 40 3.06 5.73 7.88
C LYS A 40 4.29 4.91 8.23
N GLY A 41 5.46 5.47 7.98
CA GLY A 41 6.72 4.81 8.27
C GLY A 41 7.94 5.70 8.06
N ARG A 42 9.11 5.11 8.18
CA ARG A 42 10.40 5.78 7.94
C ARG A 42 10.71 5.76 6.45
N PHE A 43 10.92 6.92 5.86
CA PHE A 43 11.41 7.04 4.49
C PHE A 43 12.90 6.67 4.41
N GLU A 44 13.24 5.84 3.45
CA GLU A 44 14.62 5.45 3.13
C GLU A 44 14.87 5.57 1.63
N LYS A 45 15.99 6.18 1.28
CA LYS A 45 16.45 6.29 -0.10
C LYS A 45 17.77 5.57 -0.23
N ASP A 46 17.81 4.55 -1.09
CA ASP A 46 19.02 3.82 -1.45
C ASP A 46 19.27 3.99 -2.95
N GLY A 47 20.22 4.84 -3.30
CA GLY A 47 20.43 5.29 -4.67
C GLY A 47 19.16 5.91 -5.27
N ASN A 48 18.61 5.26 -6.29
CA ASN A 48 17.37 5.67 -6.96
C ASN A 48 16.12 4.95 -6.42
N VAL A 49 16.29 4.02 -5.49
CA VAL A 49 15.19 3.27 -4.90
C VAL A 49 14.61 4.06 -3.73
N LEU A 50 13.30 4.28 -3.78
CA LEU A 50 12.53 4.94 -2.73
C LEU A 50 11.79 3.86 -1.94
N ASN A 51 11.97 3.86 -0.62
CA ASN A 51 11.36 2.90 0.29
C ASN A 51 10.68 3.63 1.45
N VAL A 52 9.64 3.02 2.00
CA VAL A 52 9.10 3.34 3.32
C VAL A 52 9.12 2.07 4.16
N ILE A 53 9.82 2.10 5.29
CA ILE A 53 9.75 1.06 6.30
C ILE A 53 8.49 1.31 7.13
N GLY A 54 7.45 0.53 6.87
CA GLY A 54 6.11 0.75 7.41
C GLY A 54 6.01 0.49 8.91
N GLU A 55 5.33 1.38 9.61
CA GLU A 55 5.08 1.33 11.06
C GLU A 55 3.59 1.23 11.38
N LYS A 56 2.74 1.83 10.54
CA LYS A 56 1.27 1.78 10.64
C LYS A 56 0.65 1.63 9.26
N PHE A 57 -0.40 0.83 9.19
CA PHE A 57 -1.14 0.53 7.97
C PHE A 57 -2.63 0.74 8.24
N LYS A 58 -3.31 1.40 7.31
CA LYS A 58 -4.77 1.58 7.37
C LYS A 58 -5.34 1.45 5.97
N GLU A 59 -6.39 0.65 5.85
CA GLU A 59 -7.20 0.62 4.63
C GLU A 59 -7.90 1.97 4.43
N LEU A 60 -7.78 2.51 3.23
CA LEU A 60 -8.52 3.68 2.80
C LEU A 60 -9.81 3.23 2.13
N ASN A 61 -10.91 3.31 2.87
CA ASN A 61 -12.24 3.07 2.33
C ASN A 61 -12.61 4.19 1.36
N VAL A 62 -12.43 3.92 0.07
CA VAL A 62 -12.97 4.77 -0.99
C VAL A 62 -14.40 4.35 -1.28
N ARG A 63 -15.24 5.30 -1.71
CA ARG A 63 -16.57 4.93 -2.21
C ARG A 63 -16.39 3.91 -3.34
N PRO A 64 -17.23 2.87 -3.43
CA PRO A 64 -17.18 1.96 -4.56
C PRO A 64 -17.21 2.78 -5.84
N LEU A 65 -16.29 2.50 -6.77
CA LEU A 65 -16.40 3.03 -8.10
C LEU A 65 -17.78 2.61 -8.61
N GLU A 66 -18.70 3.58 -8.79
CA GLU A 66 -19.91 3.28 -9.54
C GLU A 66 -19.45 3.00 -10.96
N HIS A 67 -19.33 1.71 -11.28
CA HIS A 67 -19.12 1.22 -12.63
C HIS A 67 -20.42 1.45 -13.41
N THR A 68 -20.83 2.71 -13.60
CA THR A 68 -21.81 3.04 -14.63
C THR A 68 -21.06 2.91 -15.95
N ALA A 69 -21.07 1.70 -16.51
CA ALA A 69 -20.70 1.49 -17.90
C ALA A 69 -21.61 2.39 -18.75
N ARG A 70 -21.09 3.56 -19.17
CA ARG A 70 -21.76 4.34 -20.21
C ARG A 70 -21.66 3.51 -21.47
N SER A 71 -22.74 2.80 -21.78
CA SER A 71 -22.93 2.19 -23.09
C SER A 71 -22.78 3.31 -24.12
N PHE A 72 -21.70 3.26 -24.88
CA PHE A 72 -21.62 4.00 -26.13
C PHE A 72 -22.54 3.25 -27.11
N ARG A 73 -23.58 3.94 -27.57
CA ARG A 73 -24.43 3.52 -28.69
C ARG A 73 -23.90 4.15 -29.96
#